data_AF-A0A9D2JL86-F1
#
_entry.id   AF-A0A9D2JL86-F1
#
_cell.length_a   1.000
_cell.length_b   1.000
_cell.length_c   1.000
_cell.angle_alpha   90.00
_cell.angle_beta   90.00
_cell.angle_gamma   90.00
#
_symmetry.space_group_name_H-M   'P 1'
#
loop_
_entity.id
_entity.type
_entity.pdbx_description
1 polymer ?
#
loop_
_entity_poly.entity_id
_entity_poly.type
_entity_poly.pdbx_seq_one_letter_code
_entity_poly.pdbx_strand_id
1 'polypeptide(L)'
;MAAFDFKKAYQEFYMPKNKPEIVTVPKTNYIAVRGKGDPNEEGGAYQQAISILYAVAYTLKMSYKTDYKIKGFFEYVVPPLEGFWWQDGVKKINYSNKSEFHWISVIRLPDFVTENDVDWAKETATKKKKLNCASAEFFTVEEGLCVQIMHVGAFDNEPATVAVMDEFLK
;
A
#
# COMPACT_ATOMS: atom_id res chain seq x y z
N MET A 1 -1.38 -2.25 26.94
CA MET A 1 -0.35 -2.72 26.01
C MET A 1 -0.28 -1.73 24.86
N ALA A 2 0.91 -1.48 24.29
CA ALA A 2 1.03 -0.62 23.11
C ALA A 2 0.49 -1.33 21.87
N ALA A 3 -0.09 -0.58 20.93
CA ALA A 3 -0.53 -1.13 19.65
C ALA A 3 0.67 -1.70 18.86
N PHE A 4 0.46 -2.83 18.19
CA PHE A 4 1.48 -3.45 17.33
C PHE A 4 1.83 -2.52 16.16
N ASP A 5 3.11 -2.31 15.91
CA ASP A 5 3.61 -1.40 14.87
C ASP A 5 4.46 -2.19 13.86
N PHE A 6 3.93 -2.36 12.65
CA PHE A 6 4.56 -3.12 11.58
C PHE A 6 5.93 -2.56 11.20
N LYS A 7 6.11 -1.23 11.24
CA LYS A 7 7.40 -0.61 10.91
C LYS A 7 8.48 -0.93 11.94
N LYS A 8 8.08 -1.14 13.19
CA LYS A 8 8.98 -1.55 14.27
C LYS A 8 9.22 -3.05 14.31
N ALA A 9 8.19 -3.83 14.02
CA ALA A 9 8.29 -5.29 14.02
C ALA A 9 9.06 -5.83 12.81
N TYR A 10 8.90 -5.18 11.64
CA TYR A 10 9.47 -5.62 10.37
C TYR A 10 10.39 -4.54 9.78
N GLN A 11 11.39 -4.12 10.55
CA GLN A 11 12.30 -3.04 10.15
C GLN A 11 12.98 -3.30 8.82
N GLU A 12 13.28 -4.56 8.50
CA GLU A 12 13.87 -4.97 7.22
C GLU A 12 13.04 -4.53 6.00
N PHE A 13 11.71 -4.45 6.09
CA PHE A 13 10.86 -4.05 4.96
C PHE A 13 10.51 -2.55 4.96
N TYR A 14 10.65 -1.89 6.12
CA TYR A 14 10.13 -0.53 6.30
C TYR A 14 11.21 0.52 6.60
N MET A 15 12.42 0.09 6.94
CA MET A 15 13.54 0.96 7.30
C MET A 15 14.82 0.55 6.58
N PRO A 16 14.82 0.40 5.24
CA PRO A 16 16.05 0.14 4.49
C PRO A 16 17.04 1.30 4.66
N LYS A 17 18.31 1.02 4.39
CA LYS A 17 19.35 2.06 4.34
C LYS A 17 19.26 2.84 3.02
N ASN A 18 19.99 3.94 2.93
CA ASN A 18 20.21 4.68 1.68
C ASN A 18 21.24 4.01 0.75
N LYS A 19 21.30 2.68 0.76
CA LYS A 19 22.14 1.83 -0.08
C LYS A 19 21.32 0.63 -0.54
N PRO A 20 21.54 0.12 -1.76
CA PRO A 20 20.78 -1.00 -2.28
C PRO A 20 21.08 -2.26 -1.47
N GLU A 21 20.04 -3.04 -1.18
CA GLU A 21 20.14 -4.33 -0.51
C GLU A 21 19.14 -5.33 -1.10
N ILE A 22 19.51 -6.62 -1.07
CA ILE A 22 18.62 -7.71 -1.45
C ILE A 22 17.71 -8.03 -0.26
N VAL A 23 16.42 -8.19 -0.53
CA VAL A 23 15.41 -8.57 0.46
C VAL A 23 14.49 -9.64 -0.13
N THR A 24 14.03 -10.57 0.70
CA THR A 24 12.98 -11.53 0.32
C THR A 24 11.71 -11.14 1.05
N VAL A 25 10.80 -10.51 0.34
CA VAL A 25 9.53 -10.04 0.89
C VAL A 25 8.53 -11.20 0.94
N PRO A 26 7.99 -11.54 2.12
CA PRO A 26 7.07 -12.66 2.26
C PRO A 26 5.72 -12.35 1.63
N LYS A 27 4.97 -13.41 1.35
CA LYS A 27 3.56 -13.31 0.98
C LYS A 27 2.79 -12.48 2.00
N THR A 28 2.15 -11.41 1.54
CA THR A 28 1.48 -10.40 2.37
C THR A 28 0.10 -10.07 1.83
N ASN A 29 -0.84 -9.77 2.74
CA ASN A 29 -2.20 -9.36 2.44
C ASN A 29 -2.36 -7.85 2.56
N TYR A 30 -3.19 -7.27 1.69
CA TYR A 30 -3.39 -5.85 1.56
C TYR A 30 -4.87 -5.52 1.33
N ILE A 31 -5.26 -4.30 1.70
CA ILE A 31 -6.36 -3.62 1.01
C ILE A 31 -5.75 -2.99 -0.23
N ALA A 32 -6.33 -3.20 -1.40
CA ALA A 32 -5.86 -2.62 -2.64
C ALA A 32 -6.95 -1.83 -3.35
N VAL A 33 -6.55 -0.78 -4.08
CA VAL A 33 -7.36 -0.08 -5.07
C VAL A 33 -6.52 0.11 -6.32
N ARG A 34 -7.08 -0.26 -7.48
CA ARG A 34 -6.41 -0.15 -8.78
C ARG A 34 -6.85 1.11 -9.50
N GLY A 35 -5.95 1.68 -10.30
CA GLY A 35 -6.29 2.80 -11.15
C GLY A 35 -5.23 3.13 -12.18
N LYS A 36 -5.50 4.22 -12.89
CA LYS A 36 -4.63 4.83 -13.89
C LYS A 36 -4.69 6.35 -13.72
N GLY A 37 -3.62 7.05 -14.08
CA GLY A 37 -3.58 8.50 -14.18
C GLY A 37 -2.56 9.15 -13.26
N ASP A 38 -2.44 10.47 -13.40
CA ASP A 38 -1.49 11.28 -12.64
C ASP A 38 -1.87 11.27 -11.14
N PRO A 39 -0.99 10.81 -10.24
CA PRO A 39 -1.28 10.82 -8.81
C PRO A 39 -1.39 12.23 -8.20
N ASN A 40 -0.98 13.27 -8.93
CA ASN A 40 -1.02 14.66 -8.47
C ASN A 40 -2.30 15.40 -8.88
N GLU A 41 -3.19 14.77 -9.64
CA GLU A 41 -4.45 15.38 -10.06
C GLU A 41 -5.37 15.63 -8.86
N GLU A 42 -5.71 16.89 -8.61
CA GLU A 42 -6.61 17.27 -7.51
C GLU A 42 -8.01 16.71 -7.75
N GLY A 43 -8.52 15.94 -6.77
CA GLY A 43 -9.77 15.21 -6.91
C GLY A 43 -9.68 14.00 -7.84
N GLY A 44 -8.50 13.69 -8.38
CA GLY A 44 -8.28 12.61 -9.34
C GLY A 44 -8.42 11.20 -8.75
N ALA A 45 -8.31 10.21 -9.63
CA ALA A 45 -8.51 8.80 -9.28
C ALA A 45 -7.63 8.32 -8.12
N TYR A 46 -6.37 8.78 -8.05
CA TYR A 46 -5.44 8.39 -7.00
C TYR A 46 -5.83 8.93 -5.62
N GLN A 47 -6.23 10.20 -5.53
CA GLN A 47 -6.69 10.78 -4.26
C GLN A 47 -7.98 10.12 -3.75
N GLN A 48 -8.88 9.75 -4.67
CA GLN A 48 -10.08 8.98 -4.34
C GLN A 48 -9.72 7.57 -3.82
N ALA A 49 -8.77 6.89 -4.47
CA ALA A 49 -8.27 5.58 -4.03
C ALA A 49 -7.68 5.64 -2.61
N ILE A 50 -6.84 6.65 -2.32
CA ILE A 50 -6.29 6.86 -0.97
C ILE A 50 -7.41 7.04 0.06
N SER A 51 -8.42 7.83 -0.27
CA SER A 51 -9.57 8.08 0.61
C SER A 51 -10.32 6.78 0.94
N ILE A 52 -10.52 5.91 -0.06
CA ILE A 52 -11.13 4.59 0.10
C ILE A 52 -10.26 3.67 0.96
N LEU A 53 -8.95 3.57 0.67
CA LEU A 53 -8.02 2.72 1.40
C LEU A 53 -8.03 3.05 2.90
N TYR A 54 -7.87 4.33 3.26
CA TYR A 54 -7.92 4.73 4.66
C TYR A 54 -9.31 4.61 5.26
N ALA A 55 -10.38 4.76 4.47
CA ALA A 55 -11.73 4.52 4.96
C ALA A 55 -11.92 3.07 5.43
N VAL A 56 -11.45 2.10 4.64
CA VAL A 56 -11.52 0.67 4.95
C VAL A 56 -10.53 0.31 6.07
N ALA A 57 -9.27 0.74 5.98
CA ALA A 57 -8.22 0.41 6.94
C ALA A 57 -8.58 0.86 8.37
N TYR A 58 -9.09 2.08 8.54
CA TYR A 58 -9.51 2.55 9.86
C TYR A 58 -10.81 1.88 10.34
N THR A 59 -11.66 1.42 9.44
CA THR A 59 -12.87 0.67 9.82
C THR A 59 -12.50 -0.70 10.39
N LEU A 60 -11.56 -1.41 9.76
CA LEU A 60 -10.97 -2.66 10.29
C LEU A 60 -10.30 -2.43 11.64
N LYS A 61 -9.42 -1.43 11.73
CA LYS A 61 -8.70 -1.08 12.97
C LYS A 61 -9.66 -0.80 14.12
N MET A 62 -10.83 -0.22 13.85
CA MET A 62 -11.81 0.17 14.86
C MET A 62 -12.93 -0.87 15.06
N SER A 63 -12.84 -2.04 14.43
CA SER A 63 -13.81 -3.15 14.57
C SER A 63 -14.02 -3.55 16.04
N TYR A 64 -12.96 -3.54 16.86
CA TYR A 64 -13.07 -3.84 18.29
C TYR A 64 -14.00 -2.90 19.07
N LYS A 65 -14.35 -1.73 18.52
CA LYS A 65 -15.31 -0.77 19.08
C LYS A 65 -16.73 -0.93 18.53
N THR A 66 -16.99 -1.93 17.69
CA THR A 66 -18.30 -2.27 17.14
C THR A 66 -18.72 -3.67 17.60
N ASP A 67 -19.89 -4.14 17.18
CA ASP A 67 -20.35 -5.51 17.45
C ASP A 67 -19.67 -6.55 16.56
N TYR A 68 -18.93 -6.13 15.53
CA TYR A 68 -18.17 -7.01 14.65
C TYR A 68 -16.77 -7.25 15.21
N LYS A 69 -16.52 -8.45 15.74
CA LYS A 69 -15.23 -8.82 16.32
C LYS A 69 -14.44 -9.70 15.36
N ILE A 70 -13.36 -9.17 14.80
CA ILE A 70 -12.45 -9.93 13.94
C ILE A 70 -11.71 -10.97 14.80
N LYS A 71 -11.73 -12.22 14.36
CA LYS A 71 -11.06 -13.32 15.07
C LYS A 71 -9.55 -13.07 15.11
N GLY A 72 -8.93 -13.15 16.28
CA GLY A 72 -7.48 -12.95 16.44
C GLY A 72 -7.04 -11.48 16.43
N PHE A 73 -7.99 -10.54 16.49
CA PHE A 73 -7.69 -9.10 16.52
C PHE A 73 -6.76 -8.74 17.68
N PHE A 74 -5.75 -7.94 17.36
CA PHE A 74 -4.99 -7.14 18.32
C PHE A 74 -4.97 -5.68 17.85
N GLU A 75 -4.83 -4.72 18.77
CA GLU A 75 -4.68 -3.32 18.38
C GLU A 75 -3.35 -3.10 17.62
N TYR A 76 -3.41 -2.43 16.48
CA TYR A 76 -2.26 -2.15 15.63
C TYR A 76 -2.27 -0.71 15.10
N VAL A 77 -1.10 -0.22 14.71
CA VAL A 77 -0.94 1.03 13.95
C VAL A 77 -1.18 0.72 12.48
N VAL A 78 -1.99 1.54 11.78
CA VAL A 78 -2.21 1.38 10.33
C VAL A 78 -0.85 1.45 9.62
N PRO A 79 -0.47 0.41 8.83
CA PRO A 79 0.78 0.42 8.06
C PRO A 79 0.87 1.59 7.07
N PRO A 80 2.08 1.94 6.59
CA PRO A 80 2.24 2.99 5.59
C PRO A 80 1.47 2.66 4.29
N LEU A 81 1.15 3.71 3.53
CA LEU A 81 0.66 3.58 2.17
C LEU A 81 1.80 3.08 1.28
N GLU A 82 1.51 2.08 0.47
CA GLU A 82 2.43 1.51 -0.51
C GLU A 82 1.77 1.56 -1.91
N GLY A 83 2.54 1.35 -2.97
CA GLY A 83 2.00 1.37 -4.33
C GLY A 83 2.88 0.61 -5.32
N PHE A 84 2.24 -0.20 -6.17
CA PHE A 84 2.86 -0.80 -7.34
C PHE A 84 2.59 0.08 -8.55
N TRP A 85 3.62 0.36 -9.36
CA TRP A 85 3.54 1.33 -10.46
C TRP A 85 4.10 0.74 -11.74
N TRP A 86 3.41 0.95 -12.87
CA TRP A 86 3.91 0.57 -14.19
C TRP A 86 3.35 1.49 -15.29
N GLN A 87 3.89 1.33 -16.49
CA GLN A 87 3.40 1.94 -17.73
C GLN A 87 3.42 0.90 -18.85
N ASP A 88 2.39 0.87 -19.67
CA ASP A 88 2.30 -0.07 -20.78
C ASP A 88 3.25 0.33 -21.93
N GLY A 89 3.87 -0.66 -22.58
CA GLY A 89 4.66 -0.45 -23.79
C GLY A 89 6.02 0.24 -23.61
N VAL A 90 6.47 0.48 -22.37
CA VAL A 90 7.77 1.10 -22.08
C VAL A 90 8.69 0.16 -21.30
N LYS A 91 10.00 0.24 -21.57
CA LYS A 91 11.02 -0.51 -20.80
C LYS A 91 11.47 0.21 -19.54
N LYS A 92 11.32 1.53 -19.50
CA LYS A 92 11.64 2.39 -18.36
C LYS A 92 10.49 3.36 -18.15
N ILE A 93 10.12 3.58 -16.89
CA ILE A 93 9.07 4.53 -16.53
C ILE A 93 9.47 5.93 -17.03
N ASN A 94 8.55 6.57 -17.73
CA ASN A 94 8.63 7.96 -18.11
C ASN A 94 7.94 8.83 -17.05
N TYR A 95 8.75 9.35 -16.12
CA TYR A 95 8.31 10.17 -14.99
C TYR A 95 7.67 11.52 -15.39
N SER A 96 7.86 11.98 -16.63
CA SER A 96 7.22 13.21 -17.12
C SER A 96 5.80 13.00 -17.65
N ASN A 97 5.43 11.75 -17.98
CA ASN A 97 4.10 11.42 -18.51
C ASN A 97 3.27 10.65 -17.49
N LYS A 98 2.94 11.32 -16.38
CA LYS A 98 2.26 10.72 -15.22
C LYS A 98 0.83 10.27 -15.53
N SER A 99 0.17 10.81 -16.56
CA SER A 99 -1.18 10.38 -16.98
C SER A 99 -1.24 8.94 -17.51
N GLU A 100 -0.12 8.39 -17.96
CA GLU A 100 -0.02 7.00 -18.41
C GLU A 100 0.32 6.02 -17.30
N PHE A 101 0.48 6.48 -16.04
CA PHE A 101 0.76 5.58 -14.93
C PHE A 101 -0.42 4.67 -14.65
N HIS A 102 -0.12 3.39 -14.54
CA HIS A 102 -1.00 2.41 -13.92
C HIS A 102 -0.48 2.12 -12.53
N TRP A 103 -1.40 1.95 -11.58
CA TRP A 103 -1.04 1.71 -10.20
C TRP A 103 -2.01 0.80 -9.47
N ILE A 104 -1.48 0.12 -8.46
CA ILE A 104 -2.23 -0.55 -7.41
C ILE A 104 -1.77 0.10 -6.11
N SER A 105 -2.62 0.91 -5.48
CA SER A 105 -2.32 1.52 -4.19
C SER A 105 -2.79 0.59 -3.08
N VAL A 106 -1.96 0.37 -2.08
CA VAL A 106 -2.19 -0.67 -1.07
C VAL A 106 -1.88 -0.23 0.35
N ILE A 107 -2.57 -0.83 1.33
CA ILE A 107 -2.23 -0.75 2.75
C ILE A 107 -2.17 -2.18 3.29
N ARG A 108 -1.03 -2.55 3.89
CA ARG A 108 -0.85 -3.89 4.48
C ARG A 108 -1.90 -4.19 5.54
N LEU A 109 -2.36 -5.44 5.55
CA LEU A 109 -3.25 -6.01 6.55
C LEU A 109 -2.49 -6.89 7.55
N PRO A 110 -2.90 -6.90 8.83
CA PRO A 110 -2.52 -7.99 9.74
C PRO A 110 -3.02 -9.34 9.23
N ASP A 111 -2.27 -10.42 9.52
CA ASP A 111 -2.58 -11.77 9.03
C ASP A 111 -3.93 -12.33 9.52
N PHE A 112 -4.46 -11.78 10.61
CA PHE A 112 -5.77 -12.17 11.13
C PHE A 112 -6.94 -11.61 10.30
N VAL A 113 -6.70 -10.63 9.44
CA VAL A 113 -7.74 -10.02 8.60
C VAL A 113 -7.97 -10.91 7.38
N THR A 114 -9.23 -11.26 7.14
CA THR A 114 -9.69 -12.05 6.00
C THR A 114 -10.38 -11.17 4.96
N GLU A 115 -10.64 -11.73 3.78
CA GLU A 115 -11.44 -11.07 2.74
C GLU A 115 -12.84 -10.67 3.24
N ASN A 116 -13.51 -11.53 4.02
CA ASN A 116 -14.81 -11.22 4.62
C ASN A 116 -14.76 -10.01 5.57
N ASP A 117 -13.65 -9.82 6.30
CA ASP A 117 -13.48 -8.66 7.17
C ASP A 117 -13.34 -7.38 6.33
N VAL A 118 -12.62 -7.46 5.20
CA VAL A 118 -12.49 -6.34 4.24
C VAL A 118 -13.85 -5.99 3.63
N ASP A 119 -14.65 -6.97 3.22
CA ASP A 119 -15.99 -6.73 2.69
C ASP A 119 -16.93 -6.10 3.73
N TRP A 120 -16.90 -6.61 4.96
CA TRP A 120 -17.61 -5.97 6.06
C TRP A 120 -17.17 -4.50 6.27
N ALA A 121 -15.86 -4.24 6.21
CA ALA A 121 -15.32 -2.91 6.37
C ALA A 121 -15.70 -1.97 5.22
N LYS A 122 -15.75 -2.47 3.97
CA LYS A 122 -16.23 -1.72 2.79
C LYS A 122 -17.67 -1.28 2.96
N GLU A 123 -18.56 -2.19 3.35
CA GLU A 123 -19.96 -1.86 3.58
C GLU A 123 -20.13 -0.86 4.73
N THR A 124 -19.44 -1.11 5.83
CA THR A 124 -19.51 -0.28 7.05
C THR A 124 -18.99 1.13 6.77
N ALA A 125 -17.84 1.25 6.10
CA ALA A 125 -17.27 2.52 5.69
C ALA A 125 -18.19 3.25 4.72
N THR A 126 -18.78 2.55 3.75
CA THR A 126 -19.70 3.14 2.77
C THR A 126 -20.92 3.77 3.45
N LYS A 127 -21.56 3.03 4.36
CA LYS A 127 -22.72 3.50 5.13
C LYS A 127 -22.37 4.69 6.04
N LYS A 128 -21.26 4.58 6.77
CA LYS A 128 -20.88 5.57 7.80
C LYS A 128 -20.28 6.85 7.23
N LYS A 129 -19.45 6.73 6.19
CA LYS A 129 -18.68 7.85 5.62
C LYS A 129 -19.30 8.42 4.34
N LYS A 130 -20.37 7.81 3.83
CA LYS A 130 -21.02 8.18 2.55
C LYS A 130 -20.01 8.20 1.39
N LEU A 131 -19.03 7.29 1.43
CA LEU A 131 -17.97 7.14 0.44
C LEU A 131 -18.09 5.76 -0.19
N ASN A 132 -18.21 5.68 -1.52
CA ASN A 132 -18.27 4.38 -2.20
C ASN A 132 -16.92 3.66 -2.09
N CYS A 133 -16.85 2.59 -1.29
CA CYS A 133 -15.64 1.79 -1.09
C CYS A 133 -15.63 0.51 -1.94
N ALA A 134 -16.49 0.39 -2.95
CA ALA A 134 -16.63 -0.85 -3.74
C ALA A 134 -15.36 -1.24 -4.51
N SER A 135 -14.52 -0.26 -4.87
CA SER A 135 -13.26 -0.50 -5.60
C SER A 135 -12.13 -1.05 -4.71
N ALA A 136 -12.30 -1.06 -3.39
CA ALA A 136 -11.35 -1.73 -2.50
C ALA A 136 -11.48 -3.25 -2.61
N GLU A 137 -10.35 -3.94 -2.68
CA GLU A 137 -10.26 -5.39 -2.72
C GLU A 137 -9.28 -5.93 -1.67
N PHE A 138 -9.50 -7.18 -1.24
CA PHE A 138 -8.49 -7.95 -0.52
C PHE A 138 -7.49 -8.48 -1.54
N PHE A 139 -6.22 -8.16 -1.38
CA PHE A 139 -5.18 -8.48 -2.35
C PHE A 139 -4.00 -9.15 -1.68
N THR A 140 -3.59 -10.30 -2.20
CA THR A 140 -2.44 -11.05 -1.68
C THR A 140 -1.33 -11.06 -2.72
N VAL A 141 -0.13 -10.67 -2.31
CA VAL A 141 1.06 -10.64 -3.16
C VAL A 141 2.19 -11.39 -2.49
N GLU A 142 2.90 -12.19 -3.27
CA GLU A 142 4.22 -12.72 -2.94
C GLU A 142 5.23 -11.97 -3.81
N GLU A 143 5.79 -10.89 -3.28
CA GLU A 143 6.72 -10.03 -4.02
C GLU A 143 8.05 -10.75 -4.22
N GLY A 144 8.48 -11.54 -3.23
CA GLY A 144 9.60 -12.47 -3.37
C GLY A 144 10.95 -11.78 -3.30
N LEU A 145 11.88 -12.17 -4.18
CA LEU A 145 13.25 -11.67 -4.18
C LEU A 145 13.34 -10.30 -4.86
N CYS A 146 13.70 -9.28 -4.10
CA CYS A 146 13.72 -7.89 -4.52
C CYS A 146 15.06 -7.23 -4.19
N VAL A 147 15.31 -6.08 -4.83
CA VAL A 147 16.26 -5.08 -4.34
C VAL A 147 15.46 -3.90 -3.83
N GLN A 148 15.88 -3.32 -2.69
CA GLN A 148 15.27 -2.12 -2.12
C GLN A 148 16.32 -1.10 -1.71
N ILE A 149 15.92 0.17 -1.58
CA ILE A 149 16.75 1.27 -1.11
C ILE A 149 15.85 2.41 -0.58
N MET A 150 16.30 3.10 0.46
CA MET A 150 15.63 4.32 0.92
C MET A 150 15.97 5.50 -0.01
N HIS A 151 14.98 6.00 -0.74
CA HIS A 151 15.07 7.29 -1.43
C HIS A 151 14.84 8.44 -0.43
N VAL A 152 15.69 9.46 -0.47
CA VAL A 152 15.54 10.68 0.33
C VAL A 152 15.58 11.89 -0.59
N GLY A 153 14.42 12.49 -0.84
CA GLY A 153 14.29 13.61 -1.76
C GLY A 153 12.91 13.72 -2.38
N ALA A 154 12.80 14.56 -3.41
CA ALA A 154 11.60 14.67 -4.22
C ALA A 154 11.43 13.44 -5.13
N PHE A 155 10.19 13.02 -5.38
CA PHE A 155 9.86 11.90 -6.27
C PHE A 155 10.49 12.01 -7.67
N ASP A 156 10.59 13.23 -8.21
CA ASP A 156 11.20 13.46 -9.53
C ASP A 156 12.72 13.14 -9.56
N ASN A 157 13.36 12.96 -8.40
CA ASN A 157 14.76 12.52 -8.26
C ASN A 157 14.91 11.00 -8.04
N GLU A 158 13.83 10.24 -7.92
CA GLU A 158 13.86 8.77 -7.85
C GLU A 158 14.62 8.10 -8.98
N PRO A 159 14.62 8.58 -10.24
CA PRO A 159 15.39 7.96 -11.32
C PRO A 159 16.89 7.76 -10.98
N ALA A 160 17.48 8.68 -10.20
CA ALA A 160 18.86 8.55 -9.75
C ALA A 160 19.05 7.41 -8.74
N THR A 161 18.05 7.16 -7.89
CA THR A 161 18.04 6.06 -6.93
C THR A 161 17.80 4.71 -7.60
N VAL A 162 16.89 4.66 -8.58
CA VAL A 162 16.67 3.46 -9.42
C VAL A 162 17.95 3.08 -10.19
N ALA A 163 18.68 4.06 -10.73
CA ALA A 163 19.95 3.79 -11.41
C ALA A 163 21.00 3.13 -10.49
N VAL A 164 21.03 3.47 -9.19
CA VAL A 164 21.92 2.82 -8.21
C VAL A 164 21.51 1.36 -7.96
N MET A 165 20.21 1.06 -7.93
CA MET A 165 19.71 -0.32 -7.83
C MET A 165 20.03 -1.13 -9.08
N ASP A 166 19.82 -0.55 -10.27
CA ASP A 166 20.17 -1.17 -11.56
C ASP A 166 21.67 -1.53 -11.62
N GLU A 167 22.54 -0.68 -11.10
CA GLU A 167 23.98 -0.94 -11.06
C GLU A 167 24.36 -2.03 -10.04
N PHE A 168 23.66 -2.10 -8.91
CA PHE A 168 23.85 -3.16 -7.91
C PHE A 168 23.44 -4.55 -8.40
N LEU A 169 22.48 -4.62 -9.34
CA LEU A 169 21.98 -5.89 -9.91
C LEU A 169 22.82 -6.44 -11.09
N LYS A 170 23.82 -5.69 -11.57
CA LYS A 170 24.72 -6.16 -12.64
C LYS A 170 25.75 -7.16 -12.14
#